data_AF-A0A523D5X5-F1
#
_entry.id   AF-A0A523D5X5-F1
#
_cell.length_a   1.000
_cell.length_b   1.000
_cell.length_c   1.000
_cell.angle_alpha   90.00
_cell.angle_beta   90.00
_cell.angle_gamma   90.00
#
_symmetry.space_group_name_H-M   'P 1'
#
loop_
_entity.id
_entity.type
_entity.pdbx_description
1 polymer ?
#
loop_
_entity_poly.entity_id
_entity_poly.type
_entity_poly.pdbx_seq_one_letter_code
_entity_poly.pdbx_strand_id
1 'polypeptide(L)'
;YFICGIGAALMTILLAVPFVAFRAPTIGASGAVLGLLMAFGYLWPSRTLLIWGIFPMRAWTMVLVFGGLNLYSLIFASGRGNIAYAAHVGGMVVGYLYLKRAWRLRPFLAHLRWRIRRRRFRVMDRRDDDFPFH
;
A
#
# COMPACT_ATOMS: atom_id res chain seq x y z
N TYR A 1 -6.12 -7.50 3.76
CA TYR A 1 -5.45 -6.79 4.87
C TYR A 1 -4.01 -7.22 5.04
N PHE A 2 -3.71 -8.47 5.42
CA PHE A 2 -2.33 -8.97 5.59
C PHE A 2 -1.43 -8.78 4.36
N ILE A 3 -1.92 -9.05 3.14
CA ILE A 3 -1.11 -8.93 1.92
C ILE A 3 -0.79 -7.46 1.56
N CYS A 4 -1.65 -6.51 1.90
CA CYS A 4 -1.35 -5.08 1.72
C CYS A 4 -0.42 -4.55 2.82
N GLY A 5 -0.59 -4.99 4.07
CA GLY A 5 0.29 -4.60 5.17
C GLY A 5 1.72 -5.12 4.98
N ILE A 6 1.86 -6.38 4.57
CA ILE A 6 3.14 -7.00 4.23
C ILE A 6 3.73 -6.35 2.98
N GLY A 7 2.93 -6.07 1.95
CA GLY A 7 3.39 -5.41 0.73
C GLY A 7 3.85 -3.96 0.97
N ALA A 8 3.19 -3.22 1.85
CA ALA A 8 3.60 -1.88 2.25
C ALA A 8 4.89 -1.92 3.08
N ALA A 9 4.99 -2.81 4.08
CA ALA A 9 6.20 -2.99 4.87
C ALA A 9 7.40 -3.44 4.02
N LEU A 10 7.20 -4.37 3.09
CA LEU A 10 8.23 -4.82 2.15
C LEU A 10 8.63 -3.73 1.17
N MET A 11 7.70 -2.93 0.65
CA MET A 11 8.06 -1.81 -0.25
C MET A 11 8.75 -0.69 0.49
N THR A 12 8.38 -0.42 1.75
CA THR A 12 9.09 0.53 2.61
C THR A 12 10.51 0.04 2.91
N ILE A 13 10.69 -1.24 3.26
CA ILE A 13 12.02 -1.81 3.49
C ILE A 13 12.83 -1.87 2.18
N LEU A 14 12.24 -2.28 1.06
CA LEU A 14 12.96 -2.46 -0.21
C LEU A 14 13.30 -1.14 -0.92
N LEU A 15 12.48 -0.09 -0.78
CA LEU A 15 12.74 1.23 -1.38
C LEU A 15 13.51 2.17 -0.45
N ALA A 16 13.45 2.00 0.87
CA ALA A 16 14.21 2.82 1.81
C ALA A 16 15.67 2.37 1.99
N VAL A 17 15.95 1.06 1.86
CA VAL A 17 17.29 0.51 2.11
C VAL A 17 18.38 1.02 1.13
N PRO A 18 18.12 1.30 -0.17
CA PRO A 18 19.17 1.82 -1.04
C PRO A 18 19.29 3.35 -1.13
N PHE A 19 18.33 4.15 -0.64
CA PHE A 19 18.34 5.62 -0.88
C PHE A 19 18.24 6.52 0.35
N VAL A 20 17.92 6.02 1.55
CA VAL A 20 17.81 6.88 2.75
C VAL A 20 18.69 6.34 3.88
N ALA A 21 19.89 6.91 3.93
CA ALA A 21 20.93 6.74 4.93
C ALA A 21 20.41 6.55 6.38
N PHE A 22 20.74 5.39 6.96
CA PHE A 22 21.34 5.08 8.28
C PHE A 22 21.33 6.08 9.47
N ARG A 23 20.55 7.16 9.50
CA ARG A 23 20.59 8.14 10.61
C ARG A 23 19.29 8.29 11.43
N ALA A 24 18.16 7.71 11.01
CA ALA A 24 16.94 7.71 11.83
C ALA A 24 15.87 6.69 11.37
N PRO A 25 15.99 5.40 11.73
CA PRO A 25 15.01 4.36 11.38
C PRO A 25 13.58 4.68 11.82
N THR A 26 13.45 5.42 12.93
CA THR A 26 12.17 5.84 13.53
C THR A 26 11.40 6.85 12.67
N ILE A 27 12.09 7.73 11.94
CA ILE A 27 11.45 8.74 11.07
C ILE A 27 10.82 8.09 9.82
N GLY A 28 11.42 7.00 9.32
CA GLY A 28 10.90 6.26 8.17
C GLY A 28 9.66 5.43 8.51
N ALA A 29 9.63 4.81 9.69
CA ALA A 29 8.50 3.98 10.12
C ALA A 29 7.21 4.79 10.31
N SER A 30 7.29 5.97 10.93
CA SER A 30 6.12 6.85 11.12
C SER A 30 5.56 7.39 9.80
N GLY A 31 6.42 7.70 8.83
CA GLY A 31 5.99 8.10 7.49
C GLY A 31 5.26 6.99 6.73
N ALA A 32 5.68 5.73 6.89
CA ALA A 32 4.99 4.59 6.32
C ALA A 32 3.59 4.36 6.93
N VAL A 33 3.45 4.58 8.25
CA VAL A 33 2.14 4.53 8.93
C VAL A 33 1.19 5.60 8.39
N LEU A 34 1.68 6.83 8.19
CA LEU A 34 0.88 7.90 7.57
C LEU A 34 0.54 7.60 6.11
N GLY A 35 1.45 6.98 5.35
CA GLY A 35 1.19 6.44 4.02
C GLY A 35 0.07 5.40 3.98
N LEU A 36 0.07 4.48 4.95
CA LEU A 36 -0.99 3.49 5.09
C LEU A 36 -2.32 4.12 5.52
N LEU A 37 -2.29 5.09 6.43
CA LEU A 37 -3.47 5.85 6.84
C LEU A 37 -4.09 6.58 5.65
N MET A 38 -3.28 7.22 4.81
CA MET A 38 -3.72 7.85 3.55
C MET A 38 -4.40 6.83 2.62
N ALA A 39 -3.76 5.68 2.40
CA ALA A 39 -4.34 4.62 1.57
C ALA A 39 -5.66 4.09 2.15
N PHE A 40 -5.74 3.90 3.47
CA PHE A 40 -6.95 3.43 4.15
C PHE A 40 -8.07 4.47 4.08
N GLY A 41 -7.78 5.75 4.36
CA GLY A 41 -8.77 6.83 4.30
C GLY A 41 -9.28 7.06 2.88
N TYR A 42 -8.48 6.82 1.85
CA TYR A 42 -8.94 6.86 0.46
C TYR A 42 -9.84 5.66 0.11
N LEU A 43 -9.54 4.46 0.60
CA LEU A 43 -10.32 3.25 0.33
C LEU A 43 -11.66 3.22 1.07
N TRP A 44 -11.67 3.69 2.31
CA TRP A 44 -12.82 3.61 3.20
C TRP A 44 -13.04 4.92 3.95
N PRO A 45 -13.37 6.01 3.24
CA PRO A 45 -13.47 7.34 3.84
C PRO A 45 -14.48 7.40 4.99
N SER A 46 -15.62 6.70 4.87
CA SER A 46 -16.70 6.70 5.86
C SER A 46 -16.48 5.78 7.07
N ARG A 47 -15.40 4.98 7.11
CA ARG A 47 -15.13 4.11 8.26
C ARG A 47 -14.66 4.95 9.45
N THR A 48 -15.23 4.67 10.61
CA THR A 48 -14.82 5.26 11.88
C THR A 48 -13.65 4.48 12.45
N LEU A 49 -12.58 5.18 12.78
CA LEU A 49 -11.41 4.69 13.48
C LEU A 49 -11.38 5.31 14.88
N LEU A 50 -10.91 4.55 15.87
CA LEU A 50 -10.72 5.05 17.22
C LEU A 50 -9.28 5.54 17.37
N ILE A 51 -9.10 6.84 17.61
CA ILE A 51 -7.80 7.40 17.95
C ILE A 51 -7.49 7.02 19.40
N TRP A 52 -6.39 6.28 19.60
CA TRP A 52 -5.98 5.75 20.92
C TRP A 52 -7.05 4.92 21.64
N GLY A 53 -8.03 4.38 20.91
CA GLY A 53 -9.14 3.62 21.48
C GLY A 53 -10.27 4.47 22.09
N ILE A 54 -10.16 5.80 22.11
CA ILE A 54 -11.08 6.69 22.86
C ILE A 54 -11.93 7.54 21.93
N PHE A 55 -11.33 8.20 20.94
CA PHE A 55 -12.04 9.19 20.11
C PHE A 55 -12.42 8.60 18.74
N PRO A 56 -13.72 8.40 18.46
CA PRO A 56 -14.17 7.94 17.15
C PRO A 56 -14.05 9.08 16.13
N MET A 57 -13.24 8.86 15.09
CA MET A 57 -13.05 9.79 13.99
C MET A 57 -13.15 9.07 12.65
N ARG A 58 -13.77 9.69 11.65
CA ARG A 58 -13.82 9.13 10.30
C ARG A 58 -12.42 9.09 9.70
N ALA A 59 -12.13 8.05 8.92
CA ALA A 59 -10.82 7.82 8.33
C ALA A 59 -10.34 8.97 7.45
N TRP A 60 -11.21 9.54 6.61
CA TRP A 60 -10.86 10.71 5.78
C TRP A 60 -10.52 11.94 6.62
N THR A 61 -11.20 12.11 7.76
CA THR A 61 -10.93 13.21 8.70
C THR A 61 -9.56 13.03 9.36
N MET A 62 -9.19 11.81 9.76
CA MET A 62 -7.83 11.54 10.27
C MET A 62 -6.76 11.86 9.22
N VAL A 63 -6.97 11.46 7.97
CA VAL A 63 -6.04 11.77 6.87
C VAL A 63 -5.86 13.29 6.71
N LEU A 64 -6.96 14.05 6.72
CA LEU A 64 -6.89 15.51 6.60
C LEU A 64 -6.23 16.17 7.80
N VAL A 65 -6.55 15.74 9.02
CA VAL A 65 -5.97 16.31 10.24
C VAL A 65 -4.48 16.01 10.31
N PHE A 66 -4.08 14.74 10.26
CA PHE A 66 -2.67 14.37 10.37
C PHE A 66 -1.87 14.82 9.16
N GLY A 67 -2.41 14.69 7.94
CA GLY A 67 -1.76 15.17 6.73
C GLY A 67 -1.63 16.69 6.69
N GLY A 68 -2.69 17.41 7.06
CA GLY A 68 -2.70 18.87 7.13
C GLY A 68 -1.73 19.40 8.17
N LEU A 69 -1.68 18.80 9.36
CA LEU A 69 -0.71 19.17 10.40
C LEU A 69 0.73 18.93 9.94
N ASN A 70 1.02 17.78 9.33
CA ASN A 70 2.37 17.49 8.82
C ASN A 70 2.76 18.43 7.67
N LEU A 71 1.83 18.76 6.77
CA LEU A 71 2.08 19.71 5.69
C LEU A 71 2.27 21.13 6.21
N TYR A 72 1.45 21.56 7.17
CA TYR A 72 1.59 22.85 7.85
C TYR A 72 2.95 22.93 8.54
N SER A 73 3.31 21.94 9.36
CA SER A 73 4.60 21.89 10.03
C SER A 73 5.77 21.79 9.05
N LEU A 74 5.61 21.14 7.89
CA LEU A 74 6.64 21.14 6.84
C LEU A 74 6.91 22.56 6.30
N ILE A 75 5.85 23.35 6.10
CA ILE A 75 5.95 24.70 5.51
C ILE A 75 6.44 25.71 6.55
N PHE A 76 5.95 25.63 7.79
CA PHE A 76 6.14 26.68 8.78
C PHE A 76 7.16 26.35 9.89
N ALA A 77 7.53 25.07 10.09
CA ALA A 77 8.52 24.71 11.10
C ALA A 77 9.95 24.77 10.55
N SER A 78 10.85 25.36 11.34
CA SER A 78 12.29 25.46 11.05
C SER A 78 13.10 24.48 11.90
N GLY A 79 14.24 24.01 11.36
CA GLY A 79 15.16 23.11 12.04
C GLY A 79 14.97 21.62 11.75
N ARG A 80 15.50 20.74 12.62
CA ARG A 80 15.60 19.28 12.40
C ARG A 80 14.25 18.57 12.20
N GLY A 81 13.15 19.15 12.68
CA GLY A 81 11.80 18.60 12.51
C GLY A 81 11.30 18.65 11.06
N ASN A 82 11.80 19.57 10.25
CA ASN A 82 11.36 19.77 8.86
C ASN A 82 11.58 18.50 8.00
N ILE A 83 12.72 17.83 8.18
CA ILE A 83 13.04 16.56 7.50
C ILE A 83 12.03 15.46 7.86
N ALA A 84 11.58 15.40 9.11
CA ALA A 84 10.60 14.41 9.55
C ALA A 84 9.22 14.68 8.95
N TYR A 85 8.77 15.94 8.95
CA TYR A 85 7.51 16.33 8.30
C TYR A 85 7.54 16.07 6.79
N ALA A 86 8.68 16.31 6.13
CA ALA A 86 8.87 15.98 4.72
C ALA A 86 8.76 14.48 4.46
N ALA A 87 9.37 13.65 5.31
CA ALA A 87 9.27 12.19 5.22
C ALA A 87 7.82 11.69 5.42
N HIS A 88 7.08 12.28 6.35
CA HIS A 88 5.68 11.97 6.60
C HIS A 88 4.79 12.32 5.40
N VAL A 89 4.89 13.54 4.88
CA VAL A 89 4.14 13.98 3.69
C VAL A 89 4.52 13.16 2.47
N GLY A 90 5.81 12.86 2.28
CA GLY A 90 6.30 11.98 1.22
C GLY A 90 5.70 10.57 1.30
N GLY A 91 5.63 9.98 2.49
CA GLY A 91 4.98 8.69 2.73
C GLY A 91 3.49 8.68 2.35
N MET A 92 2.77 9.74 2.69
CA MET A 92 1.36 9.93 2.31
C MET A 92 1.17 10.01 0.79
N VAL A 93 2.00 10.80 0.11
CA VAL A 93 1.96 10.96 -1.36
C VAL A 93 2.27 9.63 -2.05
N VAL A 94 3.32 8.93 -1.62
CA VAL A 94 3.69 7.62 -2.19
C VAL A 94 2.58 6.60 -1.95
N GLY A 95 2.00 6.54 -0.74
CA GLY A 95 0.88 5.64 -0.43
C GLY A 95 -0.34 5.89 -1.33
N TYR A 96 -0.67 7.16 -1.58
CA TYR A 96 -1.75 7.54 -2.49
C TYR A 96 -1.47 7.17 -3.94
N LEU A 97 -0.28 7.50 -4.46
CA LEU A 97 0.12 7.18 -5.83
C LEU A 97 0.23 5.68 -6.08
N TYR A 98 0.78 4.94 -5.12
CA TYR A 98 0.84 3.49 -5.15
C TYR A 98 -0.56 2.91 -5.28
N LEU A 99 -1.51 3.39 -4.45
CA LEU A 99 -2.89 2.92 -4.53
C LEU A 99 -3.50 3.22 -5.90
N LYS A 100 -3.41 4.47 -6.38
CA LYS A 100 -3.94 4.90 -7.67
C LYS A 100 -3.39 4.06 -8.85
N ARG A 101 -2.10 3.72 -8.82
CA ARG A 101 -1.45 2.93 -9.88
C ARG A 101 -1.66 1.43 -9.72
N ALA A 102 -1.74 0.92 -8.49
CA ALA A 102 -2.02 -0.47 -8.20
C ALA A 102 -3.37 -0.90 -8.80
N TRP A 103 -4.40 -0.06 -8.74
CA TRP A 103 -5.69 -0.33 -9.38
C TRP A 103 -5.57 -0.59 -10.89
N ARG A 104 -4.66 0.09 -11.58
CA ARG A 104 -4.43 -0.10 -13.02
C ARG A 104 -3.59 -1.34 -13.33
N LEU A 105 -2.75 -1.77 -12.39
CA LEU A 105 -1.92 -2.98 -12.52
C LEU A 105 -2.68 -4.26 -12.17
N ARG A 106 -3.70 -4.21 -11.30
CA ARG A 106 -4.51 -5.37 -10.89
C ARG A 106 -5.16 -6.11 -12.08
N PRO A 107 -5.83 -5.45 -13.04
CA PRO A 107 -6.41 -6.11 -14.21
C PRO A 107 -5.34 -6.79 -15.08
N PHE A 108 -4.23 -6.09 -15.32
CA PHE A 108 -3.12 -6.61 -16.14
C PHE A 108 -2.45 -7.84 -15.50
N LEU A 109 -2.14 -7.76 -14.20
CA LEU A 109 -1.58 -8.87 -13.44
C LEU A 109 -2.54 -10.05 -13.34
N ALA A 110 -3.85 -9.80 -13.20
CA ALA A 110 -4.87 -10.85 -13.23
C ALA A 110 -4.88 -11.54 -14.61
N HIS A 111 -4.78 -10.77 -15.69
CA HIS A 111 -4.72 -11.28 -17.07
C HIS A 111 -3.47 -12.14 -17.30
N LEU A 112 -2.31 -11.69 -16.82
CA LEU A 112 -1.05 -12.43 -16.92
C LEU A 112 -1.07 -13.72 -16.09
N ARG A 113 -1.57 -13.67 -14.84
CA ARG A 113 -1.74 -14.85 -13.97
C ARG A 113 -2.67 -15.88 -14.59
N TRP A 114 -3.75 -15.45 -15.24
CA TRP A 114 -4.65 -16.36 -15.96
C TRP A 114 -3.98 -16.99 -17.18
N ARG A 115 -3.20 -16.21 -17.95
CA ARG A 115 -2.39 -16.73 -19.07
C ARG A 115 -1.40 -17.81 -18.63
N ILE A 116 -0.73 -17.61 -17.49
CA ILE A 116 0.22 -18.57 -16.93
C ILE A 116 -0.52 -19.81 -16.39
N ARG A 117 -1.64 -19.63 -15.68
CA ARG A 117 -2.45 -20.77 -15.18
C ARG A 117 -3.03 -21.63 -16.29
N ARG A 118 -3.46 -21.06 -17.43
CA ARG A 118 -3.96 -21.82 -18.57
C ARG A 118 -2.90 -22.68 -19.27
N ARG A 119 -1.60 -22.37 -19.13
CA ARG A 119 -0.54 -23.25 -19.63
C ARG A 119 -0.32 -24.51 -18.78
N ARG A 120 -0.91 -24.57 -17.57
CA ARG A 120 -0.74 -25.69 -16.63
C ARG A 120 -1.88 -26.72 -16.66
N PHE A 121 -2.91 -26.50 -17.48
CA PHE A 121 -3.97 -27.47 -17.73
C PHE A 121 -4.05 -27.77 -19.23
N ARG A 122 -3.08 -28.56 -19.71
CA ARG A 122 -3.20 -29.31 -20.96
C ARG A 122 -3.78 -30.68 -20.57
N VAL A 123 -5.12 -30.75 -20.65
CA VAL A 123 -6.01 -31.90 -20.92
C VAL A 123 -5.50 -33.32 -20.58
N MET A 124 -6.23 -34.01 -19.69
CA MET A 124 -6.57 -35.43 -19.88
C MET A 124 -8.09 -35.47 -20.08
N ASP A 125 -8.53 -35.37 -21.32
CA ASP A 125 -9.82 -35.88 -21.73
C ASP A 125 -9.49 -37.16 -22.47
N ARG A 126 -9.59 -38.29 -21.75
CA ARG A 126 -9.42 -39.62 -22.33
C ARG A 126 -10.81 -40.11 -22.75
N ARG A 127 -11.29 -39.54 -23.85
CA ARG A 127 -12.49 -39.99 -24.58
C ARG A 127 -12.12 -40.65 -25.91
N ASP A 128 -10.96 -41.28 -25.99
CA ASP A 128 -10.53 -42.04 -27.15
C ASP A 128 -10.04 -43.42 -26.69
N ASP A 129 -10.96 -44.34 -26.43
CA ASP A 129 -10.69 -45.78 -26.44
C ASP A 129 -11.89 -46.48 -27.12
N ASP A 130 -12.21 -46.06 -28.35
CA ASP A 130 -12.95 -46.89 -29.31
C ASP A 130 -11.90 -47.71 -30.08
N PHE A 131 -11.82 -49.02 -29.79
CA PHE A 131 -11.09 -49.99 -30.62
C PHE A 131 -12.04 -51.10 -31.08
N PRO A 132 -12.02 -51.47 -32.37
CA PRO A 132 -12.71 -52.64 -32.89
C PRO A 132 -11.94 -53.91 -32.53
N PHE A 133 -12.62 -55.06 -32.57
CA PHE A 133 -12.16 -56.43 -32.24
C PHE A 133 -12.33 -56.84 -30.75
N HIS A 134 -13.51 -57.37 -30.41
CA HIS A 134 -13.75 -58.79 -30.13
C HIS A 134 -15.24 -59.05 -29.89
#